data_AF-A0A9D6LV91-F1
#
_entry.id   AF-A0A9D6LV91-F1
#
_cell.length_a   1.000
_cell.length_b   1.000
_cell.length_c   1.000
_cell.angle_alpha   90.00
_cell.angle_beta   90.00
_cell.angle_gamma   90.00
#
_symmetry.space_group_name_H-M   'P 1'
#
loop_
_entity.id
_entity.type
_entity.pdbx_description
1 polymer ?
#
loop_
_entity_poly.entity_id
_entity_poly.type
_entity_poly.pdbx_seq_one_letter_code
_entity_poly.pdbx_strand_id
1 'polypeptide(L)'
;MRTSHLTHRSHGSLKNHSLSIASLGVLLLWILLYTRANPATHLGSFFGNAIADWTGVVIMVIATKYFYEIGSAESRQPHGRFRSRLREAVRDHSLTVFLVLTGIAWLVLYLKMDSEAKWGQVVGNIVSEWTQLLGLVLMTKRLMEEKSKESRQ
;
A
#
# COMPACT_ATOMS: atom_id res chain seq x y z
N MET A 1 52.66 -0.90 9.45
CA MET A 1 51.78 -0.64 10.61
C MET A 1 50.95 0.61 10.31
N ARG A 2 49.66 0.63 10.69
CA ARG A 2 48.62 1.68 10.54
C ARG A 2 47.74 1.72 9.27
N THR A 3 46.73 0.83 9.32
CA THR A 3 45.27 1.11 9.27
C THR A 3 44.71 2.11 8.27
N SER A 4 43.94 1.51 7.35
CA SER A 4 42.86 2.06 6.55
C SER A 4 41.74 2.73 7.36
N HIS A 5 41.31 3.92 6.91
CA HIS A 5 39.99 4.46 7.20
C HIS A 5 39.21 4.58 5.89
N LEU A 6 38.55 3.50 5.50
CA LEU A 6 37.53 3.55 4.46
C LEU A 6 36.31 4.27 5.05
N THR A 7 36.01 5.45 4.51
CA THR A 7 34.79 6.18 4.76
C THR A 7 33.61 5.38 4.22
N HIS A 8 32.85 4.76 5.12
CA HIS A 8 31.62 4.06 4.77
C HIS A 8 30.55 5.12 4.43
N ARG A 9 30.53 5.62 3.18
CA ARG A 9 29.44 6.48 2.70
C ARG A 9 28.13 5.69 2.71
N SER A 10 27.21 6.09 3.57
CA SER A 10 25.85 5.55 3.70
C SER A 10 24.95 5.96 2.53
N HIS A 11 25.20 5.43 1.33
CA HIS A 11 24.33 5.68 0.17
C HIS A 11 23.05 4.84 0.12
N GLY A 12 22.75 4.03 1.15
CA GLY A 12 21.58 3.13 1.16
C GLY A 12 20.29 3.71 1.71
N SER A 13 20.30 4.71 2.61
CA SER A 13 19.08 5.06 3.36
C SER A 13 18.24 6.17 2.72
N LEU A 14 18.87 7.18 2.10
CA LEU A 14 18.16 8.32 1.50
C LEU A 14 17.35 7.93 0.25
N LYS A 15 17.90 7.04 -0.59
CA LYS A 15 17.20 6.52 -1.78
C LYS A 15 16.02 5.60 -1.39
N ASN A 16 16.16 4.85 -0.29
CA ASN A 16 15.12 3.93 0.20
C ASN A 16 13.97 4.63 0.95
N HIS A 17 14.13 5.92 1.28
CA HIS A 17 13.07 6.72 1.92
C HIS A 17 12.53 7.82 1.00
N SER A 18 13.20 8.13 -0.11
CA SER A 18 12.75 9.21 -1.00
C SER A 18 11.34 8.96 -1.55
N LEU A 19 11.01 7.71 -1.89
CA LEU A 19 9.68 7.38 -2.42
C LEU A 19 8.57 7.56 -1.38
N SER A 20 8.77 7.06 -0.15
CA SER A 20 7.80 7.23 0.94
C SER A 20 7.66 8.68 1.39
N ILE A 21 8.77 9.44 1.43
CA ILE A 21 8.76 10.86 1.77
C ILE A 21 8.06 11.68 0.68
N ALA A 22 8.35 11.39 -0.59
CA ALA A 22 7.71 12.06 -1.72
C ALA A 22 6.21 11.80 -1.76
N SER A 23 5.77 10.54 -1.65
CA SER A 23 4.34 10.21 -1.65
C SER A 23 3.60 10.82 -0.46
N LEU A 24 4.21 10.82 0.73
CA LEU A 24 3.67 11.49 1.90
C LEU A 24 3.58 13.01 1.71
N GLY A 25 4.60 13.63 1.12
CA GLY A 25 4.61 15.07 0.83
C GLY A 25 3.48 15.47 -0.12
N VAL A 26 3.23 14.67 -1.16
CA VAL A 26 2.11 14.90 -2.09
C VAL A 26 0.76 14.73 -1.39
N LEU A 27 0.60 13.69 -0.56
CA LEU A 27 -0.62 13.51 0.24
C LEU A 27 -0.88 14.70 1.18
N LEU A 28 0.15 15.17 1.89
CA LEU A 28 0.04 16.34 2.77
C LEU A 28 -0.32 17.60 2.00
N LEU A 29 0.23 17.80 0.80
CA LEU A 29 -0.14 18.91 -0.07
C LEU A 29 -1.64 18.88 -0.40
N TRP A 30 -2.17 17.72 -0.81
CA TRP A 30 -3.61 17.59 -1.11
C TRP A 30 -4.48 17.82 0.12
N ILE A 31 -4.07 17.31 1.29
CA ILE A 31 -4.76 17.57 2.56
C ILE A 31 -4.81 19.07 2.85
N LEU A 32 -3.68 19.79 2.73
CA LEU A 32 -3.62 21.23 2.97
C LEU A 32 -4.52 22.01 2.00
N LEU A 33 -4.47 21.69 0.70
CA LEU A 33 -5.34 22.31 -0.30
C LEU A 33 -6.82 22.02 0.00
N TYR A 34 -7.14 20.78 0.35
CA TYR A 34 -8.50 20.38 0.68
C TYR A 34 -9.03 21.05 1.94
N THR A 35 -8.21 21.26 2.98
CA THR A 35 -8.67 21.92 4.23
C THR A 35 -9.27 23.30 3.96
N ARG A 36 -8.70 24.04 2.99
CA ARG A 36 -9.14 25.39 2.61
C ARG A 36 -10.20 25.40 1.50
N ALA A 37 -10.37 24.31 0.77
CA ALA A 37 -11.32 24.23 -0.33
C ALA A 37 -12.75 23.88 0.13
N ASN A 38 -13.75 24.30 -0.65
CA ASN A 38 -15.14 23.86 -0.47
C ASN A 38 -15.38 22.57 -1.29
N PRO A 39 -15.79 21.45 -0.67
CA PRO A 39 -15.99 20.17 -1.37
C PRO A 39 -17.05 20.24 -2.50
N ALA A 40 -18.01 21.16 -2.41
CA ALA A 40 -19.04 21.35 -3.44
C ALA A 40 -18.52 22.02 -4.73
N THR A 41 -17.27 22.47 -4.74
CA THR A 41 -16.63 23.02 -5.94
C THR A 41 -15.86 21.93 -6.69
N HIS A 42 -15.72 22.09 -8.01
CA HIS A 42 -14.94 21.15 -8.84
C HIS A 42 -13.52 20.92 -8.30
N LEU A 43 -12.85 21.99 -7.81
CA LEU A 43 -11.51 21.90 -7.24
C LEU A 43 -11.51 21.17 -5.88
N GLY A 44 -12.48 21.46 -5.01
CA GLY A 44 -12.58 20.79 -3.72
C GLY A 44 -12.87 19.30 -3.87
N SER A 45 -13.80 18.92 -4.74
CA SER A 45 -14.08 17.53 -5.07
C SER A 45 -12.84 16.84 -5.64
N PHE A 46 -12.12 17.48 -6.58
CA PHE A 46 -10.87 16.96 -7.12
C PHE A 46 -9.80 16.73 -6.03
N PHE A 47 -9.60 17.67 -5.11
CA PHE A 47 -8.64 17.49 -4.01
C PHE A 47 -9.06 16.35 -3.08
N GLY A 48 -10.35 16.19 -2.80
CA GLY A 48 -10.87 15.08 -2.00
C GLY A 48 -10.60 13.72 -2.63
N ASN A 49 -10.81 13.59 -3.94
CA ASN A 49 -10.46 12.38 -4.71
C ASN A 49 -8.94 12.15 -4.69
N ALA A 50 -8.15 13.19 -4.95
CA ALA A 50 -6.70 13.07 -4.93
C ALA A 50 -6.16 12.63 -3.55
N ILE A 51 -6.78 13.04 -2.44
CA ILE A 51 -6.42 12.53 -1.10
C ILE A 51 -6.63 11.02 -1.03
N ALA A 52 -7.75 10.51 -1.55
CA ALA A 52 -8.02 9.08 -1.54
C ALA A 52 -6.96 8.31 -2.34
N ASP A 53 -6.75 8.71 -3.60
CA ASP A 53 -5.76 8.11 -4.50
C ASP A 53 -4.35 8.07 -3.87
N TRP A 54 -3.89 9.22 -3.35
CA TRP A 54 -2.56 9.33 -2.75
C TRP A 54 -2.46 8.63 -1.40
N THR A 55 -3.57 8.48 -0.66
CA THR A 55 -3.63 7.62 0.53
C THR A 55 -3.40 6.16 0.13
N GLY A 56 -4.04 5.72 -0.95
CA GLY A 56 -3.77 4.44 -1.61
C GLY A 56 -2.30 4.23 -1.90
N VAL A 57 -1.67 5.18 -2.60
CA VAL A 57 -0.24 5.13 -2.94
C VAL A 57 0.65 5.05 -1.71
N VAL A 58 0.44 5.90 -0.71
CA VAL A 58 1.26 5.90 0.53
C VAL A 58 1.17 4.55 1.24
N ILE A 59 -0.04 4.04 1.45
CA ILE A 59 -0.23 2.76 2.13
C ILE A 59 0.36 1.62 1.30
N MET A 60 0.24 1.63 -0.03
CA MET A 60 0.84 0.61 -0.89
C MET A 60 2.37 0.66 -0.91
N VAL A 61 2.98 1.84 -0.92
CA VAL A 61 4.44 1.99 -0.80
C VAL A 61 4.92 1.44 0.55
N ILE A 62 4.20 1.74 1.63
CA ILE A 62 4.51 1.20 2.96
C ILE A 62 4.32 -0.32 2.96
N ALA A 63 3.17 -0.83 2.53
CA ALA A 63 2.85 -2.24 2.51
C ALA A 63 3.87 -3.03 1.70
N THR A 64 4.24 -2.55 0.52
CA THR A 64 5.24 -3.20 -0.33
C THR A 64 6.61 -3.21 0.32
N LYS A 65 7.02 -2.11 0.98
CA LYS A 65 8.24 -2.08 1.79
C LYS A 65 8.21 -3.10 2.93
N TYR A 66 7.11 -3.16 3.69
CA TYR A 66 6.99 -4.07 4.83
C TYR A 66 6.80 -5.55 4.44
N PHE A 67 6.05 -5.86 3.38
CA PHE A 67 5.80 -7.24 2.98
C PHE A 67 6.86 -7.80 2.02
N TYR A 68 7.36 -6.98 1.09
CA TYR A 68 8.34 -7.42 0.11
C TYR A 68 9.78 -7.11 0.54
N GLU A 69 10.13 -5.91 1.01
CA GLU A 69 11.54 -5.63 1.38
C GLU A 69 11.98 -6.33 2.68
N ILE A 70 11.13 -6.38 3.71
CA ILE A 70 11.45 -7.07 4.97
C ILE A 70 11.38 -8.61 4.79
N GLY A 71 10.65 -9.10 3.79
CA GLY A 71 10.47 -10.52 3.47
C GLY A 71 11.25 -11.03 2.26
N SER A 72 12.02 -10.18 1.57
CA SER A 72 12.64 -10.53 0.28
C SER A 72 13.66 -11.66 0.45
N ALA A 73 13.36 -12.75 -0.24
CA ALA A 73 14.19 -13.92 -0.43
C ALA A 73 15.52 -13.63 -1.18
N GLU A 74 15.73 -12.40 -1.68
CA GLU A 74 17.03 -11.98 -2.22
C GLU A 74 18.09 -11.79 -1.12
N SER A 75 17.69 -11.64 0.16
CA SER A 75 18.61 -11.69 1.31
C SER A 75 18.77 -13.08 1.94
N ARG A 76 17.92 -14.06 1.56
CA ARG A 76 18.01 -15.45 2.04
C ARG A 76 17.46 -16.45 1.02
N GLN A 77 18.35 -16.98 0.21
CA GLN A 77 18.39 -18.43 -0.03
C GLN A 77 19.64 -18.98 0.68
N PRO A 78 19.69 -20.23 1.22
CA PRO A 78 18.91 -21.40 0.79
C PRO A 78 18.22 -22.21 1.91
N HIS A 79 17.31 -23.09 1.47
CA HIS A 79 16.83 -24.36 2.04
C HIS A 79 16.67 -24.52 3.57
N GLY A 80 15.40 -24.53 4.02
CA GLY A 80 15.00 -25.11 5.31
C GLY A 80 13.67 -25.86 5.18
N ARG A 81 13.73 -27.18 5.04
CA ARG A 81 12.67 -28.08 4.55
C ARG A 81 11.43 -28.25 5.46
N PHE A 82 11.28 -27.51 6.56
CA PHE A 82 10.21 -27.76 7.55
C PHE A 82 9.79 -26.52 8.35
N ARG A 83 9.38 -25.41 7.69
CA ARG A 83 8.83 -24.26 8.43
C ARG A 83 7.50 -23.77 7.86
N SER A 84 6.48 -24.54 8.24
CA SER A 84 5.02 -24.34 8.18
C SER A 84 4.43 -23.78 6.88
N ARG A 85 3.69 -24.63 6.17
CA ARG A 85 2.80 -24.28 5.03
C ARG A 85 1.93 -23.05 5.31
N LEU A 86 1.53 -22.83 6.57
CA LEU A 86 0.79 -21.65 7.02
C LEU A 86 1.58 -20.34 6.88
N ARG A 87 2.88 -20.33 7.16
CA ARG A 87 3.71 -19.12 7.03
C ARG A 87 3.99 -18.80 5.56
N GLU A 88 4.10 -19.84 4.73
CA GLU A 88 4.14 -19.72 3.28
C GLU A 88 2.83 -19.18 2.72
N ALA A 89 1.69 -19.77 3.11
CA ALA A 89 0.37 -19.30 2.69
C ALA A 89 0.08 -17.87 3.15
N VAL A 90 0.46 -17.50 4.37
CA VAL A 90 0.33 -16.12 4.89
C VAL A 90 1.26 -15.17 4.17
N ARG A 91 2.45 -15.60 3.71
CA ARG A 91 3.30 -14.76 2.85
C ARG A 91 2.67 -14.58 1.47
N ASP A 92 2.18 -15.65 0.87
CA ASP A 92 1.54 -15.64 -0.46
C ASP A 92 0.20 -14.87 -0.47
N HIS A 93 -0.47 -14.82 0.67
CA HIS A 93 -1.73 -14.08 0.88
C HIS A 93 -1.57 -12.81 1.70
N SER A 94 -0.35 -12.43 2.08
CA SER A 94 -0.08 -11.30 2.98
C SER A 94 -0.68 -10.00 2.45
N LEU A 95 -0.50 -9.74 1.15
CA LEU A 95 -1.08 -8.57 0.48
C LEU A 95 -2.63 -8.61 0.51
N THR A 96 -3.24 -9.76 0.22
CA THR A 96 -4.71 -9.90 0.23
C THR A 96 -5.27 -9.72 1.65
N VAL A 97 -4.66 -10.36 2.65
CA VAL A 97 -5.06 -10.23 4.07
C VAL A 97 -4.89 -8.79 4.54
N PHE A 98 -3.78 -8.14 4.18
CA PHE A 98 -3.55 -6.74 4.49
C PHE A 98 -4.61 -5.83 3.88
N LEU A 99 -4.92 -6.00 2.58
CA LEU A 99 -5.94 -5.20 1.90
C LEU A 99 -7.33 -5.40 2.51
N VAL A 100 -7.68 -6.63 2.89
CA VAL A 100 -8.97 -6.91 3.57
C VAL A 100 -9.02 -6.24 4.94
N LEU A 101 -8.00 -6.41 5.78
CA LEU A 101 -7.98 -5.84 7.13
C LEU A 101 -8.02 -4.30 7.10
N THR A 102 -7.21 -3.69 6.22
CA THR A 102 -7.18 -2.23 6.06
C THR A 102 -8.47 -1.71 5.42
N GLY A 103 -9.05 -2.44 4.45
CA GLY A 103 -10.35 -2.11 3.87
C GLY A 103 -11.49 -2.16 4.89
N ILE A 104 -11.50 -3.14 5.80
CA ILE A 104 -12.46 -3.21 6.91
C ILE A 104 -12.28 -2.00 7.84
N ALA A 105 -11.05 -1.61 8.16
CA ALA A 105 -10.80 -0.44 8.99
C ALA A 105 -11.35 0.84 8.35
N TRP A 106 -11.11 1.05 7.05
CA TRP A 106 -11.68 2.17 6.31
C TRP A 106 -13.20 2.12 6.23
N LEU A 107 -13.79 0.95 6.01
CA LEU A 107 -15.23 0.77 5.98
C LEU A 107 -15.87 1.11 7.33
N VAL A 108 -15.30 0.60 8.43
CA VAL A 108 -15.79 0.91 9.78
C VAL A 108 -15.66 2.39 10.10
N LEU A 109 -14.57 3.04 9.65
CA LEU A 109 -14.43 4.49 9.79
C LEU A 109 -15.53 5.22 8.99
N TYR A 110 -15.75 4.84 7.73
CA TYR A 110 -16.77 5.42 6.88
C TYR A 110 -18.18 5.30 7.48
N LEU A 111 -18.53 4.12 7.99
CA LEU A 111 -19.83 3.86 8.63
C LEU A 111 -20.08 4.70 9.88
N LYS A 112 -19.02 5.23 10.50
CA LYS A 112 -19.09 6.12 11.67
C LYS A 112 -19.09 7.60 11.30
N MET A 113 -18.93 7.93 10.02
CA MET A 113 -18.91 9.31 9.54
C MET A 113 -20.21 9.64 8.82
N ASP A 114 -20.61 10.91 8.87
CA ASP A 114 -21.64 11.44 7.99
C ASP A 114 -21.08 11.44 6.55
N SER A 115 -21.70 10.70 5.64
CA SER A 115 -21.25 10.54 4.27
C SER A 115 -21.31 11.84 3.46
N GLU A 116 -22.21 12.76 3.82
CA GLU A 116 -22.34 14.06 3.16
C GLU A 116 -21.37 15.10 3.73
N ALA A 117 -20.78 14.82 4.91
CA ALA A 117 -19.75 15.68 5.46
C ALA A 117 -18.50 15.62 4.58
N LYS A 118 -17.80 16.76 4.51
CA LYS A 118 -16.56 16.94 3.73
C LYS A 118 -15.59 15.75 3.84
N TRP A 119 -15.22 15.36 5.06
CA TRP A 119 -14.31 14.23 5.26
C TRP A 119 -14.96 12.86 5.06
N GLY A 120 -16.28 12.76 5.19
CA GLY A 120 -17.04 11.56 4.85
C GLY A 120 -16.90 11.21 3.37
N GLN A 121 -16.99 12.21 2.48
CA GLN A 121 -16.76 12.04 1.04
C GLN A 121 -15.36 11.49 0.75
N VAL A 122 -14.32 12.05 1.38
CA VAL A 122 -12.93 11.57 1.21
C VAL A 122 -12.77 10.12 1.67
N VAL A 123 -13.30 9.79 2.85
CA VAL A 123 -13.21 8.42 3.38
C VAL A 123 -14.03 7.45 2.52
N GLY A 124 -15.17 7.87 1.99
CA GLY A 124 -15.97 7.09 1.04
C GLY A 124 -15.19 6.77 -0.24
N ASN A 125 -14.46 7.76 -0.77
CA ASN A 125 -13.57 7.55 -1.92
C ASN A 125 -12.44 6.55 -1.60
N ILE A 126 -11.81 6.67 -0.43
CA ILE A 126 -10.79 5.70 0.02
C ILE A 126 -11.36 4.29 0.04
N VAL A 127 -12.56 4.09 0.59
CA VAL A 127 -13.23 2.78 0.62
C VAL A 127 -13.50 2.26 -0.80
N SER A 128 -13.95 3.13 -1.71
CA SER A 128 -14.20 2.77 -3.11
C SER A 128 -12.93 2.29 -3.82
N GLU A 129 -11.85 3.06 -3.72
CA GLU A 129 -10.55 2.70 -4.29
C GLU A 129 -9.98 1.42 -3.68
N TRP A 130 -10.11 1.23 -2.36
CA TRP A 130 -9.69 -0.01 -1.69
C TRP A 130 -10.45 -1.23 -2.23
N THR A 131 -11.75 -1.07 -2.43
CA THR A 131 -12.61 -2.13 -2.98
C THR A 131 -12.18 -2.46 -4.41
N GLN A 132 -11.87 -1.45 -5.23
CA GLN A 132 -11.36 -1.64 -6.59
C GLN A 132 -10.00 -2.36 -6.59
N LEU A 133 -9.06 -1.94 -5.74
CA LEU A 133 -7.74 -2.58 -5.62
C LEU A 133 -7.85 -4.02 -5.15
N LEU A 134 -8.70 -4.29 -4.14
CA LEU A 134 -8.98 -5.65 -3.68
C LEU A 134 -9.58 -6.50 -4.81
N GLY A 135 -10.57 -5.98 -5.53
CA GLY A 135 -11.16 -6.64 -6.69
C GLY A 135 -10.12 -7.00 -7.75
N LEU A 136 -9.24 -6.06 -8.09
CA LEU A 136 -8.13 -6.30 -9.02
C LEU A 136 -7.18 -7.40 -8.54
N VAL A 137 -6.80 -7.40 -7.26
CA VAL A 137 -5.93 -8.43 -6.68
C VAL A 137 -6.60 -9.81 -6.69
N LEU A 138 -7.90 -9.89 -6.39
CA LEU A 138 -8.64 -11.15 -6.43
C LEU A 138 -8.79 -11.67 -7.87
N MET A 139 -9.09 -10.79 -8.82
CA MET A 139 -9.18 -11.14 -10.23
C MET A 139 -7.85 -11.62 -10.80
N THR A 140 -6.75 -10.92 -10.51
CA THR A 140 -5.41 -11.32 -10.99
C THR A 140 -4.99 -12.66 -10.41
N LYS A 141 -5.24 -12.92 -9.13
CA LYS A 141 -5.01 -14.26 -8.55
C LYS A 141 -5.84 -15.34 -9.24
N ARG A 142 -7.15 -15.13 -9.40
CA ARG A 142 -8.05 -16.14 -9.99
C ARG A 142 -7.74 -16.41 -11.47
N LEU A 143 -7.57 -15.36 -12.27
CA LEU A 143 -7.35 -15.46 -13.72
C LEU A 143 -5.93 -15.92 -14.07
N MET A 144 -4.91 -15.60 -13.26
CA MET A 144 -3.56 -16.11 -13.49
C MET A 144 -3.36 -17.54 -13.01
N GLU A 145 -4.01 -17.93 -11.89
CA GLU A 145 -3.91 -19.31 -11.39
C GLU A 145 -4.61 -20.33 -12.31
N GLU A 146 -5.66 -19.94 -13.04
CA GLU A 146 -6.30 -20.79 -14.04
C GLU A 146 -5.31 -21.20 -15.16
N LYS A 147 -4.54 -20.26 -15.70
CA LYS A 147 -3.52 -20.56 -16.74
C LYS A 147 -2.32 -21.36 -16.23
N SER A 148 -1.98 -21.27 -14.94
CA SER A 148 -0.86 -22.02 -14.37
C SER A 148 -1.19 -23.50 -14.12
N LYS A 149 -2.48 -23.87 -14.06
CA LYS A 149 -2.91 -25.27 -13.88
C LYS A 149 -3.07 -26.01 -15.21
N GLU A 150 -3.35 -25.31 -16.30
CA GLU A 150 -3.44 -25.90 -17.65
C GLU A 150 -2.08 -26.27 -18.24
N SER A 151 -0.99 -25.55 -17.92
CA SER A 151 0.34 -25.84 -18.50
C SER A 151 1.09 -27.03 -17.89
N ARG A 152 0.45 -27.76 -16.97
CA ARG A 152 0.99 -28.99 -16.34
C ARG A 152 0.26 -30.27 -16.76
N GLN A 153 -0.57 -30.22 -17.80
CA GLN A 153 -1.13 -31.42 -18.43
C GLN A 153 -0.45 -31.70 -19.76
#